data_AF-A0A2V8W0M2-F1
#
_entry.id   AF-A0A2V8W0M2-F1
#
_cell.length_a   1.000
_cell.length_b   1.000
_cell.length_c   1.000
_cell.angle_alpha   90.00
_cell.angle_beta   90.00
_cell.angle_gamma   90.00
#
_symmetry.space_group_name_H-M   'P 1'
#
loop_
_entity.id
_entity.type
_entity.pdbx_description
1 polymer ?
#
loop_
_entity_poly.entity_id
_entity_poly.type
_entity_poly.pdbx_seq_one_letter_code
_entity_poly.pdbx_strand_id
1 'polypeptide(L)' 'MNGQVLMVWTEGTGWSKGGSLAWKLLDNTGKPTKAEGYAPGVPVWGLPSVFADRKGNFTIIY' A
#
# COMPACT_ATOMS: atom_id res chain seq x y z
N MET A 1 -15.93 0.39 -10.68
CA MET A 1 -14.81 0.97 -9.93
C MET A 1 -15.31 2.25 -9.28
N ASN A 2 -15.20 2.37 -7.95
CA ASN A 2 -15.83 3.45 -7.18
C ASN A 2 -15.00 4.74 -7.11
N GLY A 3 -13.96 4.89 -7.96
CA GLY A 3 -13.04 6.03 -7.96
C GLY A 3 -12.06 6.07 -6.79
N GLN A 4 -12.03 5.04 -5.93
CA GLN A 4 -11.11 4.95 -4.80
C GLN A 4 -9.68 4.64 -5.26
N VAL A 5 -8.70 5.07 -4.47
CA VAL A 5 -7.27 4.84 -4.71
C VAL A 5 -6.64 4.22 -3.48
N LEU A 6 -5.92 3.10 -3.62
CA LEU A 6 -5.08 2.58 -2.56
C LEU A 6 -3.64 3.04 -2.77
N MET A 7 -3.13 3.84 -1.82
CA MET A 7 -1.74 4.26 -1.80
C MET A 7 -0.95 3.34 -0.88
N VAL A 8 0.20 2.85 -1.35
CA VAL A 8 1.11 1.96 -0.63
C VAL A 8 2.51 2.55 -0.62
N TRP A 9 3.23 2.41 0.49
CA TRP A 9 4.61 2.89 0.63
C TRP A 9 5.39 2.03 1.63
N THR A 10 6.72 2.20 1.63
CA THR A 10 7.60 1.58 2.63
C THR A 10 8.01 2.57 3.69
N GLU A 11 8.19 2.08 4.90
CA GLU A 11 8.70 2.82 6.04
C GLU A 11 9.94 2.12 6.61
N GLY A 12 10.94 2.91 7.03
CA GLY A 12 12.14 2.38 7.67
C GLY A 12 13.15 1.68 6.75
N THR A 13 12.87 1.58 5.45
CA THR A 13 13.78 1.05 4.41
C THR A 13 15.00 1.96 4.20
N GLY A 14 16.12 1.37 3.77
CA GLY A 14 17.35 2.11 3.48
C GLY A 14 18.36 1.27 2.69
N TRP A 15 19.59 1.78 2.54
CA TRP A 15 20.65 1.04 1.85
C TRP A 15 20.87 -0.33 2.53
N SER A 16 20.71 -1.41 1.75
CA SER A 16 20.80 -2.79 2.24
C SER A 16 19.94 -3.08 3.48
N LYS A 17 18.81 -2.38 3.63
CA LYS A 17 17.91 -2.48 4.79
C LYS A 17 16.45 -2.58 4.35
N GLY A 18 15.79 -3.67 4.73
CA GLY A 18 14.34 -3.84 4.59
C GLY A 18 13.55 -2.94 5.52
N GLY A 19 12.25 -3.13 5.59
CA GLY A 19 11.38 -2.28 6.40
C GLY A 19 9.98 -2.83 6.53
N SER A 20 9.03 -1.91 6.55
CA SER A 20 7.62 -2.23 6.71
C SER A 20 6.79 -1.59 5.61
N LEU A 21 5.70 -2.25 5.28
CA LEU A 21 4.67 -1.75 4.40
C LEU A 21 3.68 -0.90 5.20
N ALA A 22 3.25 0.22 4.63
CA ALA A 22 2.08 0.96 5.08
C ALA A 22 1.17 1.29 3.89
N TRP A 23 -0.13 1.44 4.17
CA TRP A 23 -1.11 1.79 3.14
C TRP A 23 -2.25 2.66 3.68
N LYS A 24 -2.85 3.45 2.78
CA LYS A 24 -4.02 4.29 3.04
C LYS A 24 -4.97 4.25 1.86
N LEU A 25 -6.25 4.02 2.14
CA LEU A 25 -7.30 4.12 1.13
C LEU A 25 -7.80 5.56 1.06
N LEU A 26 -7.79 6.12 -0.13
CA LEU A 26 -8.37 7.40 -0.47
C LEU A 26 -9.74 7.18 -1.12
N ASP A 27 -10.71 8.02 -0.77
CA ASP A 27 -12.02 8.03 -1.41
C ASP A 27 -11.96 8.62 -2.83
N ASN A 28 -13.11 8.67 -3.50
CA ASN A 28 -13.23 9.21 -4.86
C ASN A 28 -12.98 10.73 -4.99
N THR A 29 -12.86 11.43 -3.86
CA THR A 29 -12.47 12.84 -3.80
C THR A 29 -10.98 13.02 -3.46
N GLY A 30 -10.24 11.91 -3.33
CA GLY A 30 -8.84 11.90 -2.92
C GLY A 30 -8.63 12.10 -1.42
N LYS A 31 -9.69 12.05 -0.59
CA LYS A 31 -9.55 12.24 0.85
C LYS A 31 -9.23 10.92 1.55
N PRO A 32 -8.36 10.94 2.59
CA PRO A 32 -8.03 9.73 3.34
C PRO A 32 -9.25 9.18 4.09
N THR A 33 -9.49 7.87 3.97
CA THR A 33 -10.53 7.17 4.72
C THR A 33 -9.99 6.61 6.04
N LYS A 34 -10.83 5.93 6.84
CA LYS A 34 -10.39 5.18 8.02
C LYS A 34 -9.70 3.84 7.67
N ALA A 35 -9.80 3.39 6.41
CA ALA A 35 -9.14 2.17 5.98
C ALA A 35 -7.67 2.45 5.69
N GLU A 36 -6.82 1.92 6.56
CA GLU A 36 -5.37 2.01 6.51
C GLU A 36 -4.78 0.75 7.12
N GLY A 37 -3.47 0.58 6.99
CA GLY A 37 -2.81 -0.47 7.72
C GLY A 37 -1.31 -0.50 7.51
N TYR A 38 -0.72 -1.49 8.15
CA TYR A 38 0.71 -1.67 8.28
C TYR A 38 1.03 -3.16 8.32
N ALA A 39 2.16 -3.54 7.74
CA ALA A 39 2.71 -4.88 7.90
C ALA A 39 4.25 -4.85 7.90
N PRO A 40 4.91 -5.55 8.84
CA PRO A 40 6.36 -5.69 8.82
C PRO A 40 6.82 -6.64 7.70
N GLY A 41 8.12 -6.63 7.41
CA GLY A 41 8.76 -7.70 6.64
C GLY A 41 8.97 -7.41 5.16
N VAL A 42 8.97 -6.13 4.75
CA VAL A 42 9.43 -5.77 3.41
C VAL A 42 10.90 -6.15 3.28
N PRO A 43 11.29 -7.00 2.32
CA PRO A 43 12.66 -7.48 2.18
C PRO A 43 13.62 -6.36 1.77
N VAL A 44 14.91 -6.60 1.94
CA VAL A 44 15.96 -5.69 1.48
C VAL A 44 15.84 -5.50 -0.03
N TRP A 45 15.82 -4.23 -0.49
CA TRP A 45 15.55 -3.84 -1.88
C TRP A 45 14.18 -4.26 -2.43
N GLY A 46 13.26 -4.72 -1.56
CA GLY A 46 11.86 -4.96 -1.90
C GLY A 46 11.09 -3.65 -2.05
N LEU A 47 10.18 -3.63 -3.04
CA LEU A 47 9.28 -2.51 -3.28
C LEU A 47 7.85 -3.03 -3.34
N PRO A 48 6.88 -2.38 -2.66
CA PRO A 48 5.51 -2.80 -2.70
C PRO A 48 4.88 -2.44 -4.05
N SER A 49 3.98 -3.29 -4.49
CA SER A 49 3.12 -3.06 -5.65
C SER A 49 1.67 -3.32 -5.27
N VAL A 50 0.74 -2.66 -5.95
CA VAL A 50 -0.69 -2.77 -5.69
C VAL A 50 -1.46 -2.85 -7.01
N PHE A 51 -2.48 -3.71 -7.05
CA PHE A 51 -3.41 -3.77 -8.18
C PHE A 51 -4.85 -3.90 -7.67
N ALA A 52 -5.79 -3.46 -8.50
CA ALA A 52 -7.22 -3.64 -8.28
C ALA A 52 -7.73 -4.81 -9.13
N ASP A 53 -8.49 -5.72 -8.52
CA ASP A 53 -9.18 -6.79 -9.26
C ASP A 53 -10.48 -6.28 -9.93
N ARG A 54 -11.13 -7.15 -10.71
CA ARG A 54 -12.39 -6.80 -11.40
C ARG A 54 -13.57 -6.55 -10.46
N LYS A 55 -13.49 -7.02 -9.21
CA LYS A 55 -14.51 -6.80 -8.17
C LYS A 55 -14.26 -5.50 -7.39
N GLY A 56 -13.12 -4.83 -7.63
CA GLY A 56 -12.74 -3.60 -6.95
C GLY A 56 -11.98 -3.83 -5.64
N ASN A 57 -11.51 -5.06 -5.38
CA ASN A 57 -10.61 -5.31 -4.25
C ASN A 57 -9.20 -4.89 -4.63
N PHE A 58 -8.47 -4.32 -3.67
CA PHE A 58 -7.05 -4.08 -3.82
C PHE A 58 -6.24 -5.22 -3.21
N THR A 59 -5.18 -5.63 -3.91
CA THR A 59 -4.18 -6.57 -3.41
C THR A 59 -2.82 -5.90 -3.42
N ILE A 60 -2.10 -6.00 -2.30
CA ILE A 60 -0.72 -5.50 -2.14
C ILE A 60 0.24 -6.70 -2.21
N ILE A 61 1.33 -6.55 -2.95
CA ILE A 61 2.43 -7.51 -3.04
C ILE A 61 3.70 -6.81 -2.54
N TYR A 62 4.43 -7.42 -1.61
CA TYR A 62 5.68 -6.90 -1.04
C TYR A 62 6.55 -8.02 -0.47
#